data_AF-A0A165FX82-F1
#
_entry.id   AF-A0A165FX82-F1
#
_cell.length_a   1.000
_cell.length_b   1.000
_cell.length_c   1.000
_cell.angle_alpha   90.00
_cell.angle_beta   90.00
_cell.angle_gamma   90.00
#
_symmetry.space_group_name_H-M   'P 1'
#
loop_
_entity.id
_entity.type
_entity.pdbx_description
1 polymer ?
#
loop_
_entity_poly.entity_id
_entity_poly.type
_entity_poly.pdbx_seq_one_letter_code
_entity_poly.pdbx_strand_id
1 'polypeptide(L)' 'MTESAPLTPKPCPKCGSPAELIKSGSRRFWVQCTRYADQGNCSAIGPQTDNKKEAIVRWNTGR' A
#
# COMPACT_ATOMS: atom_id res chain seq x y z
N MET A 1 26.08 3.58 1.17
CA MET A 1 24.76 3.74 1.84
C MET A 1 23.71 3.23 0.88
N THR A 2 23.35 1.95 0.94
CA THR A 2 22.36 1.36 0.04
C THR A 2 21.02 1.46 0.74
N GLU A 3 20.28 2.52 0.40
CA GLU A 3 18.94 2.74 0.92
C GLU A 3 18.02 1.68 0.29
N SER A 4 17.95 0.53 0.96
CA SER A 4 16.89 -0.47 0.76
C SER A 4 15.58 0.18 1.22
N ALA A 5 15.00 1.01 0.35
CA ALA A 5 13.65 1.51 0.53
C ALA A 5 12.76 0.32 0.90
N PRO A 6 12.02 0.37 2.01
CA PRO A 6 11.25 -0.77 2.47
C PRO A 6 10.30 -1.20 1.36
N LEU A 7 10.54 -2.37 0.79
CA LEU A 7 9.66 -3.03 -0.19
C LEU A 7 8.39 -3.57 0.46
N THR A 8 8.21 -3.31 1.75
CA THR A 8 7.09 -3.72 2.57
C THR A 8 6.23 -2.50 2.91
N PRO A 9 4.93 -2.54 2.60
CA PRO A 9 4.00 -1.51 3.05
C PRO A 9 3.82 -1.59 4.56
N LYS A 10 3.81 -0.44 5.23
CA LYS A 10 3.45 -0.31 6.64
C LYS A 10 2.01 -0.78 6.87
N PRO A 11 1.66 -1.23 8.09
CA PRO A 11 0.27 -1.55 8.42
C PRO A 11 -0.64 -0.33 8.25
N CYS A 12 -1.91 -0.58 8.04
CA CYS A 12 -2.93 0.42 7.83
C CYS A 12 -3.03 1.38 9.02
N PRO A 13 -2.98 2.71 8.80
CA PRO A 13 -3.04 3.69 9.88
C PRO A 13 -4.42 3.78 10.55
N LYS A 14 -5.49 3.27 9.90
CA LYS A 14 -6.86 3.35 10.43
C LYS A 14 -7.21 2.19 11.36
N CYS A 15 -6.79 0.97 11.02
CA CYS A 15 -7.21 -0.24 11.74
C CYS A 15 -6.03 -1.10 12.22
N GLY A 16 -4.78 -0.72 11.93
CA GLY A 16 -3.59 -1.49 12.29
C GLY A 16 -3.42 -2.82 11.54
N SER A 17 -4.37 -3.18 10.67
CA SER A 17 -4.27 -4.39 9.85
C SER A 17 -3.13 -4.29 8.84
N PRO A 18 -2.54 -5.41 8.39
CA PRO A 18 -1.52 -5.38 7.36
C PRO A 18 -2.04 -4.73 6.07
N ALA A 19 -1.14 -4.10 5.34
CA ALA A 19 -1.42 -3.56 4.02
C ALA A 19 -0.79 -4.47 2.97
N GLU A 20 -1.43 -4.55 1.81
CA GLU A 20 -0.99 -5.38 0.71
C GLU A 20 -0.81 -4.54 -0.55
N LEU A 21 0.24 -4.85 -1.31
CA LEU A 21 0.46 -4.26 -2.61
C LEU A 21 -0.40 -4.99 -3.65
N ILE A 22 -1.32 -4.28 -4.25
CA ILE A 22 -2.15 -4.74 -5.35
C ILE A 22 -1.53 -4.29 -6.66
N LYS A 23 -1.44 -5.24 -7.60
CA LYS A 23 -1.12 -4.98 -9.01
C LYS A 23 -2.39 -5.20 -9.83
N SER A 24 -2.75 -4.22 -10.64
CA SER A 24 -3.82 -4.36 -11.62
C SER A 24 -3.33 -4.03 -13.03
N GLY A 25 -3.60 -4.95 -13.95
CA GLY A 25 -3.11 -4.85 -15.32
C GLY A 25 -1.57 -4.85 -15.39
N SER A 26 -1.04 -4.18 -16.41
CA SER A 26 0.38 -4.18 -16.74
C SER A 26 1.19 -3.14 -15.97
N ARG A 27 0.60 -1.98 -15.66
CA ARG A 27 1.31 -0.83 -15.08
C ARG A 27 0.73 -0.30 -13.78
N ARG A 28 -0.46 -0.71 -13.32
CA ARG A 28 -1.09 -0.06 -12.15
C ARG A 28 -0.73 -0.81 -10.87
N PHE A 29 -0.19 -0.08 -9.91
CA PHE A 29 0.15 -0.57 -8.58
C PHE A 29 -0.38 0.38 -7.51
N TRP A 30 -1.00 -0.16 -6.48
CA TRP A 30 -1.37 0.58 -5.28
C TRP A 30 -1.22 -0.30 -4.06
N VAL A 31 -1.19 0.30 -2.89
CA VAL A 31 -1.26 -0.43 -1.63
C VAL A 31 -2.65 -0.24 -1.06
N GLN A 32 -3.29 -1.31 -0.58
CA GLN A 32 -4.56 -1.21 0.15
C GLN A 32 -4.49 -2.01 1.44
N CYS A 33 -5.37 -1.68 2.39
CA CYS A 33 -5.54 -2.51 3.58
C CYS A 33 -6.02 -3.92 3.19
N THR A 34 -5.49 -4.99 3.80
CA THR A 34 -5.94 -6.37 3.53
C THR A 34 -7.40 -6.61 3.94
N ARG A 35 -7.89 -5.83 4.91
CA ARG A 35 -9.31 -5.82 5.30
C ARG A 35 -10.20 -4.92 4.43
N TYR A 36 -9.67 -4.37 3.34
CA TYR A 36 -10.45 -3.59 2.38
C TYR A 36 -11.46 -4.52 1.68
N ALA A 37 -12.74 -4.11 1.67
CA ALA A 37 -13.89 -4.76 1.04
C ALA A 37 -14.38 -6.11 1.61
N ASP A 38 -13.52 -7.01 2.12
CA ASP A 38 -13.96 -8.38 2.50
C ASP A 38 -14.36 -8.53 3.99
N GLN A 39 -13.90 -7.64 4.87
CA GLN A 39 -14.19 -7.75 6.31
C GLN A 39 -14.23 -6.43 7.10
N GLY A 40 -13.77 -5.31 6.54
CA GLY A 40 -13.25 -4.20 7.35
C GLY A 40 -14.02 -2.90 7.25
N ASN A 41 -14.30 -2.31 8.42
CA ASN A 41 -14.63 -0.91 8.67
C ASN A 41 -13.51 0.08 8.25
N CYS A 42 -12.73 -0.26 7.21
CA CYS A 42 -11.50 0.40 6.82
C CYS A 42 -11.47 0.63 5.31
N SER A 43 -11.38 1.89 4.91
CA SER A 43 -11.37 2.36 3.52
C SER A 43 -9.98 2.88 3.10
N ALA A 44 -8.92 2.49 3.81
CA ALA A 44 -7.57 2.96 3.54
C ALA A 44 -7.00 2.30 2.28
N ILE A 45 -6.89 3.11 1.22
CA ILE A 45 -6.27 2.78 -0.05
C ILE A 45 -5.26 3.87 -0.41
N GLY A 46 -4.09 3.44 -0.88
CA GLY A 46 -3.03 4.32 -1.34
C GLY A 46 -3.28 4.78 -2.78
N PRO A 47 -2.55 5.84 -3.21
CA PRO A 47 -2.64 6.31 -4.57
C PRO A 47 -2.17 5.24 -5.56
N GLN A 48 -2.82 5.21 -6.72
CA GLN A 48 -2.40 4.37 -7.84
C GLN A 48 -1.14 4.97 -8.49
N THR A 49 -0.16 4.12 -8.76
CA THR A 49 1.14 4.48 -9.35
C THR A 49 1.51 3.49 -10.45
N ASP A 50 2.52 3.86 -11.24
CA ASP A 50 3.03 3.00 -12.32
C ASP A 50 4.12 2.02 -11.85
N ASN A 51 4.48 2.05 -10.56
CA ASN A 51 5.62 1.31 -10.02
C ASN A 51 5.35 0.79 -8.61
N LYS A 52 5.60 -0.51 -8.38
CA LYS A 52 5.51 -1.17 -7.07
C LYS A 52 6.22 -0.37 -5.96
N LYS A 53 7.46 0.08 -6.20
CA LYS A 53 8.23 0.79 -5.18
C LYS A 53 7.57 2.12 -4.81
N GLU A 54 7.08 2.84 -5.82
CA GLU A 54 6.42 4.12 -5.61
C GLU A 54 5.10 3.97 -4.85
N ALA A 55 4.30 2.94 -5.16
CA ALA A 55 3.08 2.62 -4.42
C ALA A 55 3.37 2.44 -2.92
N ILE A 56 4.44 1.70 -2.58
CA ILE A 56 4.83 1.43 -1.19
C ILE A 56 5.37 2.68 -0.51
N VAL A 57 6.22 3.46 -1.19
CA VAL A 57 6.76 4.71 -0.66
C VAL A 57 5.62 5.70 -0.39
N ARG A 58 4.71 5.91 -1.35
CA ARG A 58 3.56 6.81 -1.16
C ARG A 58 2.64 6.37 -0.03
N TRP A 59 2.44 5.07 0.14
CA TRP A 59 1.69 4.53 1.28
C TRP A 59 2.42 4.76 2.61
N ASN A 60 3.74 4.54 2.65
CA ASN A 60 4.56 4.67 3.85
C ASN A 60 4.82 6.13 4.26
N THR A 61 4.75 7.06 3.30
CA THR A 61 4.98 8.50 3.43
C THR A 61 3.70 9.32 3.53
N GLY A 62 2.56 8.80 3.04
CA GLY A 62 1.25 9.48 3.02
C GLY A 62 0.59 9.62 4.39
N ARG A 63 1.36 10.06 5.38
CA ARG A 63 0.94 10.36 6.74
C ARG A 63 1.21 11.83 7.06
#